data_AF-A0A927IY61-F1
#
_entry.id   AF-A0A927IY61-F1
#
_cell.length_a   1.000
_cell.length_b   1.000
_cell.length_c   1.000
_cell.angle_alpha   90.00
_cell.angle_beta   90.00
_cell.angle_gamma   90.00
#
_symmetry.space_group_name_H-M   'P 1'
#
loop_
_entity.id
_entity.type
_entity.pdbx_description
1 polymer ?
#
loop_
_entity_poly.entity_id
_entity_poly.type
_entity_poly.pdbx_seq_one_letter_code
_entity_poly.pdbx_strand_id
1 'polypeptide(L)'
;MLVKETPRERSSSASKVVRLNGVLDCILFHHERFDGKGYPTGRKEKEIPLVSRITAIADTFNAMTTQRVYRKSSDIQSALND
;
A
#
# COMPACT_ATOMS: atom_id res chain seq x y z
N MET A 1 -12.96 -8.99 7.86
CA MET A 1 -13.82 -9.25 6.68
C MET A 1 -14.68 -8.01 6.48
N LEU A 2 -14.76 -7.52 5.23
CA LEU A 2 -15.49 -6.32 4.74
C LEU A 2 -14.77 -4.96 4.83
N VAL A 3 -13.95 -4.68 3.81
CA VAL A 3 -14.14 -3.46 3.00
C VAL A 3 -13.96 -3.89 1.54
N LYS A 4 -15.04 -4.44 0.96
CA LYS A 4 -15.15 -4.62 -0.48
C LYS A 4 -15.75 -3.33 -1.05
N GLU A 5 -15.08 -2.83 -2.07
CA GLU A 5 -15.51 -1.80 -3.02
C GLU A 5 -15.32 -0.33 -2.60
N THR A 6 -14.17 0.22 -3.00
CA THR A 6 -14.08 1.66 -3.32
C THR A 6 -14.44 1.87 -4.79
N PRO A 7 -15.24 2.90 -5.13
CA PRO A 7 -15.97 3.00 -6.40
C PRO A 7 -15.05 3.08 -7.62
N ARG A 8 -15.33 2.23 -8.62
CA ARG A 8 -14.86 2.42 -9.99
C ARG A 8 -15.56 3.64 -10.57
N GLU A 9 -14.75 4.55 -11.14
CA GLU A 9 -15.16 5.64 -12.03
C GLU A 9 -15.97 6.80 -11.43
N ARG A 10 -15.25 7.88 -11.06
CA ARG A 10 -15.67 9.26 -11.35
C ARG A 10 -14.47 10.21 -11.25
N SER A 11 -13.89 10.58 -12.38
CA SER A 11 -13.12 11.82 -12.49
C SER A 11 -13.16 12.34 -13.93
N SER A 12 -14.32 12.84 -14.35
CA SER A 12 -14.47 13.59 -15.60
C SER A 12 -14.39 15.12 -15.39
N SER A 13 -13.74 15.63 -14.34
CA SER A 13 -13.62 17.10 -14.16
C SER A 13 -12.34 17.61 -13.48
N ALA A 14 -11.27 16.80 -13.37
CA ALA A 14 -9.98 17.29 -12.87
C ALA A 14 -9.01 17.58 -14.03
N SER A 15 -9.41 18.44 -14.96
CA SER A 15 -8.47 18.99 -15.94
C SER A 15 -7.45 19.86 -15.19
N LYS A 16 -6.17 19.48 -15.22
CA LYS A 16 -5.01 20.21 -14.65
C LYS A 16 -4.87 20.21 -13.11
N VAL A 17 -5.04 19.07 -12.45
CA VAL A 17 -4.33 18.85 -11.19
C VAL A 17 -2.91 18.42 -11.53
N VAL A 18 -1.91 19.14 -11.02
CA VAL A 18 -0.48 18.80 -11.10
C VAL A 18 -0.33 17.29 -10.90
N ARG A 19 0.35 16.62 -11.83
CA ARG A 19 0.68 15.19 -11.76
C ARG A 19 1.58 14.92 -10.55
N LEU A 20 0.99 14.87 -9.35
CA LEU A 20 1.56 14.25 -8.16
C LEU A 20 1.48 12.71 -8.33
N ASN A 21 1.98 12.21 -9.46
CA ASN A 21 1.83 10.81 -9.85
C ASN A 21 2.26 9.89 -8.71
N GLY A 22 3.34 10.22 -8.00
CA GLY A 22 3.83 9.40 -6.89
C GLY A 22 2.89 9.28 -5.68
N VAL A 23 2.13 10.32 -5.33
CA VAL A 23 1.20 10.25 -4.17
C VAL A 23 -0.03 9.42 -4.54
N LEU A 24 -0.58 9.62 -5.74
CA LEU A 24 -1.70 8.82 -6.22
C LEU A 24 -1.29 7.35 -6.40
N ASP A 25 -0.11 7.10 -6.97
CA ASP A 25 0.43 5.74 -7.12
C ASP A 25 0.61 5.06 -5.77
N CYS A 26 1.08 5.79 -4.76
CA CYS A 26 1.19 5.29 -3.40
C CYS A 26 -0.18 4.84 -2.87
N ILE A 27 -1.18 5.71 -2.90
CA ILE A 27 -2.53 5.40 -2.39
C ILE A 27 -3.13 4.21 -3.15
N LEU A 28 -3.00 4.17 -4.48
CA LEU A 28 -3.62 3.15 -5.32
C LEU A 28 -2.93 1.78 -5.25
N PHE A 29 -1.61 1.74 -5.09
CA PHE A 29 -0.83 0.51 -5.30
C PHE A 29 0.01 0.06 -4.09
N HIS A 30 -0.02 0.74 -2.93
CA HIS A 30 0.77 0.29 -1.76
C HIS A 30 0.30 -1.05 -1.15
N HIS A 31 -0.86 -1.58 -1.55
CA HIS A 31 -1.32 -2.92 -1.20
C HIS A 31 -1.00 -3.99 -2.27
N GLU A 32 -0.34 -3.61 -3.37
CA GLU A 32 0.23 -4.57 -4.30
C GLU A 32 1.40 -5.29 -3.61
N ARG A 33 1.54 -6.59 -3.90
CA ARG A 33 2.60 -7.43 -3.34
C ARG A 33 3.60 -7.76 -4.43
N PHE A 34 4.88 -7.84 -4.08
CA PHE A 34 5.94 -8.11 -5.05
C PHE A 34 5.73 -9.44 -5.81
N ASP A 35 5.12 -10.43 -5.16
CA ASP A 35 4.73 -11.74 -5.73
C ASP A 35 3.46 -11.71 -6.61
N GLY A 36 2.78 -10.56 -6.71
CA GLY A 36 1.53 -10.35 -7.45
C GLY A 36 0.30 -10.95 -6.81
N LYS A 37 0.36 -11.33 -5.54
CA LYS A 37 -0.83 -11.76 -4.77
C LYS A 37 -1.54 -10.58 -4.09
N GLY A 38 -1.08 -9.36 -4.36
CA GLY A 38 -1.66 -8.12 -3.85
C GLY A 38 -2.87 -7.67 -4.65
N TYR A 39 -3.37 -6.50 -4.29
CA TYR A 39 -4.54 -5.88 -4.90
C TYR A 39 -4.29 -4.37 -5.04
N PRO A 40 -5.01 -3.65 -5.93
CA PRO A 40 -6.21 -4.06 -6.68
C PRO A 40 -5.99 -4.72 -8.05
N THR A 41 -4.79 -4.63 -8.62
CA THR A 41 -4.49 -5.03 -10.00
C THR A 41 -3.67 -6.31 -10.12
N GLY A 42 -3.00 -6.75 -9.05
CA GLY A 42 -2.15 -7.95 -9.09
C GLY A 42 -0.82 -7.72 -9.81
N ARG A 43 -0.34 -6.47 -9.82
CA ARG A 43 0.95 -6.08 -10.42
C ARG A 43 2.10 -6.78 -9.72
N LYS A 44 3.13 -7.12 -10.49
CA LYS A 44 4.30 -7.87 -9.98
C LYS A 44 5.57 -7.06 -10.04
N GLU A 45 6.46 -7.31 -9.09
CA GLU A 45 7.85 -6.87 -9.12
C GLU A 45 8.06 -5.37 -9.44
N LYS A 46 8.42 -5.05 -10.70
CA LYS A 46 8.73 -3.69 -11.19
C LYS A 46 7.55 -3.00 -11.85
N GLU A 47 6.43 -3.69 -12.04
CA GLU A 47 5.15 -3.09 -12.49
C GLU A 47 4.51 -2.25 -11.38
N ILE A 48 4.87 -2.53 -10.12
CA ILE A 48 4.48 -1.76 -8.96
C ILE A 48 5.36 -0.49 -8.91
N PRO A 49 4.76 0.72 -8.85
CA PRO A 49 5.53 1.95 -8.75
C PRO A 49 6.49 1.92 -7.55
N LEU A 50 7.69 2.48 -7.73
CA LEU A 50 8.74 2.45 -6.70
C LEU A 50 8.25 3.01 -5.36
N VAL A 51 7.56 4.15 -5.39
CA VAL A 51 7.00 4.79 -4.20
C VAL A 51 6.03 3.87 -3.46
N SER A 52 5.17 3.13 -4.18
CA SER A 52 4.20 2.22 -3.59
C SER A 52 4.89 1.02 -2.93
N ARG A 53 5.99 0.52 -3.49
CA ARG A 53 6.80 -0.55 -2.87
C ARG A 53 7.45 -0.08 -1.57
N ILE A 54 8.00 1.13 -1.56
CA ILE A 54 8.59 1.71 -0.35
C ILE A 54 7.52 1.89 0.73
N THR A 55 6.35 2.44 0.37
CA THR A 55 5.25 2.62 1.33
C THR A 55 4.71 1.29 1.85
N ALA A 56 4.59 0.26 1.00
CA ALA A 56 4.15 -1.07 1.42
C ALA A 56 5.05 -1.65 2.54
N ILE A 57 6.37 -1.50 2.40
CA ILE A 57 7.34 -1.92 3.42
C ILE A 57 7.16 -1.08 4.68
N ALA A 58 7.07 0.25 4.55
CA ALA A 58 6.90 1.15 5.69
C ALA A 58 5.60 0.88 6.47
N ASP A 59 4.48 0.66 5.78
CA ASP A 59 3.18 0.34 6.40
C ASP A 59 3.22 -1.00 7.13
N THR A 60 3.83 -2.03 6.51
CA THR A 60 3.99 -3.35 7.14
C THR A 60 4.87 -3.26 8.39
N PHE A 61 6.02 -2.58 8.31
CA PHE A 61 6.91 -2.40 9.44
C PHE A 61 6.25 -1.61 10.58
N ASN A 62 5.54 -0.53 10.26
CA ASN A 62 4.79 0.25 11.24
C ASN A 62 3.66 -0.59 11.88
N ALA A 63 2.98 -1.42 11.08
CA ALA A 63 1.99 -2.35 11.59
C ALA A 63 2.60 -3.37 12.56
N MET A 64 3.80 -3.89 12.27
CA MET A 64 4.60 -4.78 13.13
C MET A 64 4.97 -4.18 14.47
N THR A 65 5.46 -2.95 14.45
CA THR A 65 6.10 -2.29 15.60
C THR A 65 5.15 -1.43 16.44
N THR A 66 3.93 -1.16 15.96
CA THR A 66 2.93 -0.38 16.71
C THR A 66 2.00 -1.29 17.52
N GLN A 67 1.73 -0.91 18.78
CA GLN A 67 0.77 -1.59 19.63
C GLN A 67 -0.66 -1.35 19.13
N ARG A 68 -1.43 -2.42 18.92
CA ARG A 68 -2.84 -2.37 18.49
C ARG A 68 -3.71 -3.03 19.55
N VAL A 69 -4.99 -2.65 19.60
CA VAL A 69 -5.96 -3.17 20.60
C VAL A 69 -5.97 -4.70 20.66
N TYR A 70 -5.76 -5.36 19.51
CA TYR A 70 -5.83 -6.81 19.35
C TYR A 70 -4.46 -7.51 19.26
N ARG A 71 -3.34 -6.75 19.30
CA ARG A 71 -2.00 -7.32 19.12
C ARG A 71 -0.93 -6.48 19.82
N LYS A 72 -0.07 -7.13 20.61
CA LYS A 72 1.17 -6.50 21.10
C LYS A 72 2.09 -6.20 19.92
N SER A 73 2.84 -5.10 20.02
CA SER A 73 3.90 -4.77 19.06
C SER A 73 5.01 -5.82 19.11
N SER A 74 5.54 -6.17 17.95
CA SER A 74 6.82 -6.87 17.87
C SER A 74 7.96 -5.91 18.20
N ASP A 75 9.05 -6.41 18.78
CA ASP A 75 10.29 -5.65 18.87
C ASP A 75 10.93 -5.47 17.47
N ILE A 76 11.87 -4.55 17.37
CA ILE A 76 12.49 -4.17 16.09
C ILE A 76 13.23 -5.36 15.46
N GLN A 77 13.92 -6.20 16.24
CA GLN A 77 14.67 -7.34 15.70
C GLN A 77 13.74 -8.41 15.15
N SER A 78 12.64 -8.68 15.85
CA SER A 78 11.61 -9.60 15.32
C SER A 78 11.00 -9.07 14.03
N ALA A 79 10.74 -7.77 13.92
CA ALA A 79 10.15 -7.16 12.71
C ALA A 79 11.08 -7.14 11.49
N LEU A 80 12.40 -7.21 11.69
CA LEU A 80 13.39 -7.24 10.60
C LEU A 80 13.67 -8.65 10.08
N ASN A 81 13.35 -9.69 10.86
CA ASN A 81 13.63 -11.09 10.54
C ASN A 81 12.39 -11.88 10.06
N ASP A 82 11.26 -11.18 9.85
CA ASP A 82 10.01 -11.74 9.30
C ASP A 82 10.06 -11.83 7.77
#